data_AF-A0A7H0EQ61-F1
#
_entry.id   AF-A0A7H0EQ61-F1
#
_cell.length_a   1.000
_cell.length_b   1.000
_cell.length_c   1.000
_cell.angle_alpha   90.00
_cell.angle_beta   90.00
_cell.angle_gamma   90.00
#
_symmetry.space_group_name_H-M   'P 1'
#
loop_
_entity.id
_entity.type
_entity.pdbx_description
1 polymer ?
#
loop_
_entity_poly.entity_id
_entity_poly.type
_entity_poly.pdbx_seq_one_letter_code
_entity_poly.pdbx_strand_id
1 'polypeptide(L)'
;MEVTIERRVKLAASTLNKKTREALFKSIDFFKSIKSSELLTDSRIRCLSIGYESKIYMYKPGRDLRIIFTINEERIEIIDIALYGQVDE
;
A
#
# COMPACT_ATOMS: atom_id res chain seq x y z
N MET A 1 10.69 -1.68 -9.61
CA MET A 1 10.19 -0.53 -8.83
C MET A 1 10.86 -0.52 -7.47
N GLU A 2 11.40 0.60 -7.01
CA GLU A 2 11.79 0.71 -5.59
C GLU A 2 10.52 0.85 -4.72
N VAL A 3 10.45 0.12 -3.60
CA VAL A 3 9.33 0.26 -2.65
C VAL A 3 9.90 0.69 -1.31
N THR A 4 9.44 1.84 -0.86
CA THR A 4 9.83 2.44 0.42
C THR A 4 8.63 2.53 1.33
N ILE A 5 8.88 2.38 2.63
CA ILE A 5 7.85 2.43 3.66
C ILE A 5 8.25 3.48 4.67
N GLU A 6 7.39 4.46 4.90
CA GLU A 6 7.66 5.50 5.89
C GLU A 6 7.85 4.90 7.30
N ARG A 7 8.69 5.55 8.12
CA ARG A 7 9.03 5.04 9.46
C ARG A 7 7.81 4.84 10.36
N ARG A 8 6.84 5.75 10.32
CA ARG A 8 5.58 5.63 11.08
C ARG A 8 4.77 4.41 10.64
N VAL A 9 4.78 4.11 9.35
CA VAL A 9 4.10 2.95 8.76
C VAL A 9 4.80 1.66 9.14
N LYS A 10 6.14 1.64 9.25
CA LYS A 10 6.87 0.47 9.77
C LYS A 10 6.47 0.12 11.20
N LEU A 11 6.21 1.13 12.05
CA LEU A 11 5.73 0.92 13.41
C LEU A 11 4.31 0.31 13.40
N ALA A 12 3.39 0.88 12.62
CA ALA A 12 2.05 0.32 12.44
C ALA A 12 2.07 -1.10 11.85
N ALA A 13 2.98 -1.39 10.91
CA ALA A 13 3.15 -2.72 10.33
C ALA A 13 3.60 -3.77 11.36
N SER A 14 4.33 -3.35 12.40
CA SER A 14 4.83 -4.26 13.44
C SER A 14 3.74 -4.77 14.39
N THR A 15 2.64 -4.01 14.54
CA THR A 15 1.49 -4.38 15.38
C THR A 15 0.49 -5.28 14.65
N LEU A 16 0.69 -5.52 13.35
CA LEU A 16 -0.18 -6.38 12.54
C LEU A 16 -0.13 -7.83 13.00
N ASN A 17 -1.31 -8.46 13.03
CA ASN A 17 -1.43 -9.92 13.17
C ASN A 17 -0.74 -10.65 12.00
N LYS A 18 -0.42 -11.94 12.21
CA LYS A 18 0.35 -12.75 11.25
C LYS A 18 -0.24 -12.73 9.83
N LYS A 19 -1.56 -12.96 9.70
CA LYS A 19 -2.26 -12.99 8.41
C LYS A 19 -2.13 -11.68 7.65
N THR A 20 -2.30 -10.56 8.35
CA THR A 20 -2.26 -9.22 7.73
C THR A 20 -0.84 -8.81 7.37
N ARG A 21 0.13 -9.20 8.20
CA ARG A 21 1.55 -9.01 7.91
C ARG A 21 1.99 -9.79 6.66
N GLU A 22 1.54 -11.03 6.50
CA GLU A 22 1.79 -11.82 5.28
C GLU A 22 1.16 -11.16 4.05
N ALA A 23 -0.06 -10.64 4.15
CA ALA A 23 -0.70 -9.90 3.07
C ALA A 23 0.07 -8.62 2.70
N LEU A 24 0.61 -7.90 3.69
CA LEU A 24 1.46 -6.74 3.47
C LEU A 24 2.74 -7.10 2.71
N PHE A 25 3.46 -8.14 3.14
CA PHE A 25 4.67 -8.57 2.44
C PHE A 25 4.40 -9.03 1.01
N LYS A 26 3.35 -9.81 0.78
CA LYS A 26 2.91 -10.18 -0.58
C LYS A 26 2.58 -8.96 -1.45
N SER A 27 2.02 -7.91 -0.85
CA SER A 27 1.72 -6.66 -1.54
C SER A 27 2.99 -5.89 -1.91
N ILE A 28 3.98 -5.85 -1.02
CA ILE A 28 5.28 -5.24 -1.28
C ILE A 28 6.00 -5.98 -2.41
N ASP A 29 5.97 -7.32 -2.41
CA ASP A 29 6.59 -8.13 -3.45
C ASP A 29 5.91 -7.91 -4.81
N PHE A 30 4.58 -7.82 -4.82
CA PHE A 30 3.81 -7.43 -6.02
C PHE A 30 4.22 -6.06 -6.55
N PHE A 31 4.34 -5.06 -5.68
CA PHE A 31 4.77 -3.71 -6.07
C PHE A 31 6.19 -3.68 -6.65
N LYS A 32 7.10 -4.52 -6.15
CA LYS A 32 8.46 -4.62 -6.68
C LYS A 32 8.52 -5.28 -8.06
N SER A 33 7.62 -6.23 -8.33
CA SER A 33 7.64 -7.04 -9.56
C SER A 33 6.93 -6.40 -10.75
N ILE A 34 6.07 -5.41 -10.52
CA ILE A 34 5.25 -4.77 -11.55
C ILE A 34 5.82 -3.41 -12.01
N LYS A 35 5.55 -3.04 -13.27
CA LYS A 35 5.87 -1.71 -13.79
C LYS A 35 4.81 -0.69 -13.35
N SER A 36 5.18 0.59 -13.19
CA SER A 36 4.22 1.64 -12.77
C SER A 36 3.00 1.74 -13.68
N SER A 37 3.18 1.59 -14.99
CA SER A 37 2.09 1.64 -15.97
C SER A 37 1.08 0.51 -15.78
N GLU A 38 1.56 -0.71 -15.53
CA GLU A 38 0.73 -1.90 -15.31
C GLU A 38 0.05 -1.83 -13.93
N LEU A 39 0.74 -1.32 -12.92
CA LEU A 39 0.20 -1.17 -11.56
C LEU A 39 -1.09 -0.34 -11.56
N LEU A 40 -1.13 0.77 -12.28
CA LEU A 40 -2.30 1.66 -12.32
C LEU A 40 -3.50 1.06 -13.06
N THR A 41 -3.33 -0.06 -13.76
CA THR A 41 -4.43 -0.80 -14.41
C THR A 41 -5.02 -1.90 -13.52
N ASP A 42 -4.40 -2.20 -12.37
CA ASP A 42 -4.91 -3.22 -11.45
C ASP A 42 -6.24 -2.78 -10.82
N SER A 43 -7.28 -3.60 -11.00
CA SER A 43 -8.64 -3.35 -10.46
C SER A 43 -8.72 -3.15 -8.94
N ARG A 44 -7.69 -3.60 -8.20
CA ARG A 44 -7.59 -3.45 -6.74
C ARG A 44 -7.01 -2.11 -6.32
N ILE A 45 -6.53 -1.31 -7.28
CA ILE A 45 -5.97 0.01 -7.06
C ILE A 45 -7.02 1.07 -7.39
N ARG A 46 -7.16 2.04 -6.50
CA ARG A 46 -8.03 3.21 -6.69
C ARG A 46 -7.27 4.48 -6.40
N CYS A 47 -7.44 5.49 -7.24
CA CYS A 47 -6.98 6.83 -6.94
C CYS A 47 -7.89 7.43 -5.85
N LEU A 48 -7.29 7.91 -4.75
CA LEU A 48 -8.01 8.56 -3.65
C LEU A 48 -8.01 10.08 -3.79
N SER A 49 -6.89 10.64 -4.23
CA SER A 49 -6.72 12.09 -4.38
C SER A 49 -5.70 12.40 -5.46
N ILE A 50 -5.94 13.51 -6.16
CA ILE A 50 -5.01 14.07 -7.13
C ILE A 50 -4.58 15.42 -6.55
N GLY A 51 -3.43 15.43 -5.88
CA GLY A 51 -2.76 16.65 -5.46
C GLY A 51 -2.01 17.29 -6.62
N TYR A 52 -1.54 18.53 -6.41
CA TYR A 52 -0.81 19.29 -7.42
C TYR A 52 0.52 18.61 -7.81
N GLU A 53 1.21 17.97 -6.85
CA GLU A 53 2.51 17.34 -7.06
C GLU A 53 2.50 15.81 -7.00
N SER A 54 1.45 15.20 -6.43
CA SER A 54 1.38 13.75 -6.30
C SER A 54 -0.06 13.22 -6.29
N LYS A 55 -0.23 12.03 -6.85
CA LYS A 55 -1.48 11.27 -6.77
C LYS A 55 -1.37 10.27 -5.63
N ILE A 56 -2.40 10.25 -4.79
CA ILE A 56 -2.53 9.29 -3.71
C ILE A 56 -3.40 8.13 -4.19
N TYR A 57 -2.90 6.93 -4.02
CA TYR A 57 -3.57 5.70 -4.40
C TYR A 57 -3.80 4.83 -3.18
N MET A 58 -4.80 3.97 -3.28
CA MET A 58 -5.11 2.92 -2.34
C MET A 58 -5.09 1.58 -3.06
N TYR A 59 -4.32 0.64 -2.54
CA TYR A 59 -4.35 -0.76 -2.95
C TYR A 59 -5.08 -1.60 -1.91
N LYS A 60 -5.99 -2.46 -2.38
CA LYS A 60 -6.78 -3.36 -1.55
C LYS A 60 -6.49 -4.83 -1.92
N PRO A 61 -5.46 -5.47 -1.34
CA PRO A 61 -5.13 -6.87 -1.62
C PRO A 61 -6.18 -7.87 -1.08
N GLY A 62 -7.05 -7.44 -0.16
CA GLY A 62 -8.07 -8.27 0.48
C GLY A 62 -9.09 -7.45 1.26
N ARG A 63 -9.87 -8.10 2.15
CA ARG A 63 -10.89 -7.40 2.95
C ARG A 63 -10.29 -6.54 4.07
N ASP A 64 -9.21 -7.03 4.66
CA ASP A 64 -8.74 -6.58 5.99
C ASP A 64 -7.63 -5.50 5.91
N LEU A 65 -6.99 -5.36 4.75
CA LEU A 65 -5.81 -4.52 4.55
C LEU A 65 -6.03 -3.52 3.42
N ARG A 66 -5.70 -2.25 3.68
CA ARG A 66 -5.58 -1.20 2.67
C ARG A 66 -4.20 -0.55 2.79
N ILE A 67 -3.53 -0.39 1.66
CA ILE A 67 -2.22 0.24 1.58
C ILE A 67 -2.38 1.55 0.84
N ILE A 68 -2.04 2.66 1.48
CA ILE A 68 -2.07 3.99 0.87
C ILE A 68 -0.65 4.34 0.44
N PHE A 69 -0.50 4.76 -0.81
CA PHE A 69 0.80 5.02 -1.39
C PHE A 69 0.76 6.13 -2.44
N THR A 70 1.92 6.71 -2.70
CA THR A 70 2.20 7.53 -3.88
C THR A 70 3.15 6.76 -4.80
N ILE A 71 3.12 7.06 -6.09
CA ILE A 71 3.97 6.40 -7.09
C ILE A 71 4.43 7.38 -8.15
N ASN A 72 5.68 7.22 -8.57
CA ASN A 72 6.23 7.80 -9.79
C ASN A 72 6.83 6.68 -10.69
N GLU A 73 7.61 7.03 -11.71
CA GLU A 73 8.14 6.04 -12.66
C GLU A 73 9.14 5.04 -12.02
N GLU A 74 9.78 5.42 -10.92
CA GLU A 74 10.90 4.66 -10.33
C GLU A 74 10.58 4.08 -8.95
N ARG A 75 9.67 4.71 -8.22
CA ARG A 75 9.44 4.47 -6.80
C ARG A 75 7.97 4.48 -6.41
N ILE A 76 7.64 3.56 -5.50
CA ILE A 76 6.43 3.55 -4.70
C ILE A 76 6.81 3.93 -3.26
N GLU A 77 6.05 4.85 -2.69
CA GLU A 77 6.16 5.27 -1.30
C GLU A 77 4.88 4.93 -0.56
N ILE A 78 4.96 3.99 0.38
CA ILE A 78 3.85 3.62 1.26
C ILE A 78 3.79 4.64 2.40
N ILE A 79 2.74 5.46 2.37
CA ILE A 79 2.52 6.57 3.30
C ILE A 79 1.59 6.18 4.47
N ASP A 80 0.73 5.18 4.28
CA ASP A 80 -0.14 4.66 5.35
C ASP A 80 -0.59 3.21 5.12
N ILE A 81 -0.95 2.53 6.20
CA ILE A 81 -1.58 1.21 6.19
C ILE A 81 -2.81 1.26 7.09
N ALA A 82 -3.98 1.12 6.48
CA ALA A 82 -5.24 1.10 7.22
C ALA A 82 -5.78 -0.33 7.34
N LEU A 83 -6.23 -0.67 8.55
CA LEU A 83 -6.89 -1.92 8.87
C LEU A 83 -8.38 -1.67 9.01
N TYR A 84 -9.20 -2.46 8.33
CA TYR A 84 -10.64 -2.42 8.50
C TYR A 84 -11.06 -3.66 9.29
N GLY A 85 -11.74 -3.45 10.42
CA GLY A 85 -12.18 -4.55 11.30
C GLY A 85 -11.24 -4.89 12.45
N GLN A 86 -10.21 -4.07 12.73
CA GLN A 86 -9.53 -4.06 14.04
C GLN A 86 -9.98 -2.82 14.82
N VAL A 87 -11.28 -2.75 15.08
CA VAL A 87 -11.75 -2.06 16.27
C VAL A 87 -11.55 -3.10 17.35
N ASP A 88 -10.62 -2.87 18.28
CA ASP A 88 -10.62 -3.58 19.55
C ASP A 88 -12.04 -3.49 20.12
N GLU A 89 -12.59 -4.63 20.54
CA GLU A 89 -13.52 -4.60 21.68
C GLU A 89 -12.79 -4.05 22.91
#